data_AF-A0AAV8ZFV6-F1
#
_entry.id   AF-A0AAV8ZFV6-F1
#
_cell.length_a   1.000
_cell.length_b   1.000
_cell.length_c   1.000
_cell.angle_alpha   90.00
_cell.angle_beta   90.00
_cell.angle_gamma   90.00
#
_symmetry.space_group_name_H-M   'P 1'
#
loop_
_entity.id
_entity.type
_entity.pdbx_description
1 polymer ?
#
loop_
_entity_poly.entity_id
_entity_poly.type
_entity_poly.pdbx_seq_one_letter_code
_entity_poly.pdbx_strand_id
1 'polypeptide(L)'
;MASRQVFLNYLKVADLKRELEERECETTGKKADLQNRLKEALENEDENPNTYLFEIAGDINSTLQSLIENGSKMQQKLEETSGNLRGMEQKLVENSSNLRGMEQNLRGMEQKLIENMDQKLLEKKIATLSLGSGEQQQVVNTALKSPGSDIDRLSKPELNNYMEISKIRMETTTAAARANGWSLAEKATALMLALRGDATDILQTLSLEEQDDYHQLVKHLEMRYGQSHLEHVYHSQLKNRYQKSNESLQEFEADIVRLVRLAYSSTPENVMERLAVQAFLDGLRDTETRQALNLARPSKLVDAFGASFGIRSR
;
A
#
# COMPACT_ATOMS: atom_id res chain seq x y z
N MET A 1 -14.46 21.49 -53.20
CA MET A 1 -15.19 20.67 -52.23
C MET A 1 -14.15 19.92 -51.40
N ALA A 2 -14.32 19.80 -50.09
CA ALA A 2 -13.35 19.05 -49.27
C ALA A 2 -13.55 17.55 -49.51
N SER A 3 -12.59 16.91 -50.19
CA SER A 3 -12.53 15.47 -50.35
C SER A 3 -11.86 14.86 -49.12
N ARG A 4 -12.38 13.74 -48.61
CA ARG A 4 -11.77 12.96 -47.54
C ARG A 4 -11.30 11.62 -48.10
N GLN A 5 -10.07 11.25 -47.76
CA GLN A 5 -9.52 9.93 -48.06
C GLN A 5 -9.95 8.91 -47.00
N VAL A 6 -10.49 7.78 -47.43
CA VAL A 6 -10.88 6.69 -46.54
C VAL A 6 -10.56 5.32 -47.14
N PHE A 7 -10.32 4.34 -46.27
CA PHE A 7 -10.10 2.95 -46.69
C PHE A 7 -11.40 2.23 -47.03
N LEU A 8 -11.29 1.11 -47.77
CA LEU A 8 -12.38 0.25 -48.24
C LEU A 8 -13.43 -0.08 -47.16
N ASN A 9 -12.98 -0.33 -45.92
CA ASN A 9 -13.86 -0.71 -44.81
C ASN A 9 -14.80 0.42 -44.36
N TYR A 10 -14.43 1.67 -44.61
CA TYR A 10 -15.16 2.86 -44.18
C TYR A 10 -16.02 3.49 -45.28
N LEU A 11 -15.99 2.95 -46.51
CA LEU A 11 -16.90 3.35 -47.59
C LEU A 11 -18.36 3.06 -47.21
N LYS A 12 -19.26 3.98 -47.55
CA LYS A 12 -20.72 3.76 -47.48
C LYS A 12 -21.18 3.01 -48.73
N VAL A 13 -22.36 2.40 -48.68
CA VAL A 13 -22.92 1.62 -49.82
C VAL A 13 -23.04 2.46 -51.09
N ALA A 14 -23.40 3.74 -50.98
CA ALA A 14 -23.48 4.64 -52.12
C ALA A 14 -22.11 4.83 -52.79
N ASP A 15 -21.05 5.01 -52.00
CA ASP A 15 -19.69 5.17 -52.50
C ASP A 15 -19.13 3.85 -53.07
N LEU A 16 -19.39 2.71 -52.42
CA LEU A 16 -19.04 1.38 -52.94
C LEU A 16 -19.64 1.13 -54.32
N LYS A 17 -20.91 1.50 -54.53
CA LYS A 17 -21.57 1.33 -55.82
C LYS A 17 -21.00 2.26 -56.89
N ARG A 18 -20.67 3.50 -56.53
CA ARG A 18 -20.03 4.45 -57.45
C ARG A 18 -18.67 3.93 -57.94
N GLU A 19 -17.81 3.49 -57.02
CA GLU A 19 -16.48 2.95 -57.35
C GLU A 19 -16.55 1.65 -58.16
N LEU A 20 -17.57 0.81 -57.92
CA LEU A 20 -17.83 -0.39 -58.72
C LEU A 20 -18.38 -0.03 -60.11
N GLU A 21 -19.24 0.98 -60.22
CA GLU A 21 -19.78 1.45 -61.50
C GLU A 21 -18.70 2.09 -62.38
N GLU A 22 -17.77 2.86 -61.79
CA GLU A 22 -16.59 3.39 -62.47
C GLU A 22 -15.65 2.30 -63.00
N ARG A 23 -15.64 1.13 -62.35
CA ARG A 23 -14.87 -0.07 -62.75
C ARG A 23 -15.70 -1.09 -63.54
N GLU A 24 -16.87 -0.68 -64.04
CA GLU A 24 -17.80 -1.53 -64.82
C GLU A 24 -18.20 -2.86 -64.14
N CYS A 25 -18.21 -2.87 -62.80
CA CYS A 25 -18.53 -4.03 -61.98
C CYS A 25 -19.99 -4.04 -61.49
N GLU A 26 -20.48 -5.21 -61.09
CA GLU A 26 -21.85 -5.37 -60.62
C GLU A 26 -22.11 -4.66 -59.27
N THR A 27 -23.14 -3.80 -59.21
CA THR A 27 -23.48 -2.95 -58.03
C THR A 27 -24.63 -3.50 -57.17
N THR A 28 -25.05 -4.75 -57.42
CA THR A 28 -26.17 -5.41 -56.73
C THR A 28 -25.72 -6.09 -55.43
N GLY A 29 -26.61 -6.26 -54.44
CA GLY A 29 -26.30 -7.02 -53.21
C GLY A 29 -26.07 -6.19 -51.94
N LYS A 30 -25.63 -6.85 -50.86
CA LYS A 30 -25.41 -6.25 -49.54
C LYS A 30 -24.04 -5.57 -49.47
N LYS A 31 -23.82 -4.73 -48.46
CA LYS A 31 -22.55 -3.98 -48.28
C LYS A 31 -21.31 -4.87 -48.34
N ALA A 32 -21.34 -6.04 -47.69
CA ALA A 32 -20.23 -6.98 -47.70
C ALA A 32 -19.93 -7.54 -49.11
N ASP A 33 -20.96 -7.83 -49.90
CA ASP A 33 -20.82 -8.34 -51.26
C ASP A 33 -20.13 -7.28 -52.16
N LEU A 34 -20.54 -6.02 -52.01
CA LEU A 34 -19.95 -4.89 -52.73
C LEU A 34 -18.49 -4.65 -52.31
N GLN A 35 -18.18 -4.77 -51.01
CA GLN A 35 -16.81 -4.65 -50.51
C GLN A 35 -15.90 -5.74 -51.04
N ASN A 36 -16.38 -6.99 -51.12
CA ASN A 36 -15.61 -8.10 -51.65
C ASN A 36 -15.34 -7.95 -53.15
N ARG A 37 -16.34 -7.54 -53.95
CA ARG A 37 -16.13 -7.28 -55.38
C ARG A 37 -15.16 -6.14 -55.62
N LEU A 38 -15.27 -5.06 -54.85
CA LEU A 38 -14.35 -3.93 -54.99
C LEU A 38 -12.94 -4.33 -54.54
N LYS A 39 -12.82 -5.21 -53.55
CA LYS A 39 -11.55 -5.81 -53.15
C LYS A 39 -10.92 -6.63 -54.29
N GLU A 40 -11.70 -7.50 -54.92
CA GLU A 40 -11.24 -8.30 -56.07
C GLU A 40 -10.87 -7.42 -57.27
N ALA A 41 -11.63 -6.35 -57.53
CA ALA A 41 -11.32 -5.39 -58.59
C ALA A 41 -9.98 -4.68 -58.36
N LEU A 42 -9.70 -4.23 -57.13
CA LEU A 42 -8.41 -3.62 -56.78
C LEU A 42 -7.24 -4.60 -56.88
N GLU A 43 -7.44 -5.87 -56.47
CA GLU A 43 -6.42 -6.91 -56.61
C GLU A 43 -6.10 -7.21 -58.09
N ASN A 44 -7.08 -7.10 -58.99
CA ASN A 44 -6.87 -7.19 -60.43
C ASN A 44 -6.17 -5.96 -61.05
N GLU A 45 -6.24 -4.81 -60.38
CA GLU A 45 -5.55 -3.56 -60.76
C GLU A 45 -4.12 -3.48 -60.19
N ASP A 46 -3.59 -4.56 -59.59
CA ASP A 46 -2.32 -4.61 -58.84
C ASP A 46 -2.27 -3.63 -57.64
N GLU A 47 -3.43 -3.17 -57.15
CA GLU A 47 -3.55 -2.27 -56.01
C GLU A 47 -3.89 -3.04 -54.74
N ASN A 48 -3.33 -2.61 -53.60
CA ASN A 48 -3.59 -3.27 -52.32
C ASN A 48 -4.90 -2.76 -51.69
N PRO A 49 -5.95 -3.59 -51.53
CA PRO A 49 -7.24 -3.14 -51.01
C PRO A 49 -7.20 -2.61 -49.56
N ASN A 50 -6.19 -3.02 -48.79
CA ASN A 50 -6.03 -2.58 -47.40
C ASN A 50 -5.30 -1.25 -47.29
N THR A 51 -4.60 -0.83 -48.35
CA THR A 51 -3.77 0.38 -48.36
C THR A 51 -4.33 1.45 -49.30
N TYR A 52 -5.21 1.07 -50.23
CA TYR A 52 -5.84 1.98 -51.17
C TYR A 52 -6.77 2.99 -50.46
N LEU A 53 -6.67 4.25 -50.88
CA LEU A 53 -7.40 5.38 -50.31
C LEU A 53 -8.38 5.94 -51.34
N PHE A 54 -9.67 5.83 -51.03
CA PHE A 54 -10.75 6.37 -51.86
C PHE A 54 -11.01 7.82 -51.52
N GLU A 55 -11.16 8.66 -52.54
CA GLU A 55 -11.59 10.05 -52.36
C GLU A 55 -13.12 10.15 -52.36
N ILE A 56 -13.69 10.54 -51.21
CA ILE A 56 -15.13 10.75 -51.08
C ILE A 56 -15.40 12.24 -50.86
N ALA A 57 -16.44 12.76 -51.51
CA ALA A 57 -16.99 14.07 -51.19
C ALA A 57 -17.44 14.12 -49.71
N GLY A 58 -16.77 14.93 -48.90
CA GLY A 58 -17.07 15.01 -47.47
C GLY A 58 -18.43 15.67 -47.20
N ASP A 59 -19.37 14.92 -46.63
CA ASP A 59 -20.59 15.50 -46.05
C ASP A 59 -20.29 16.06 -44.65
N ILE A 60 -19.82 17.31 -44.66
CA ILE A 60 -19.45 18.07 -43.46
C ILE A 60 -20.67 18.26 -42.55
N ASN A 61 -21.87 18.40 -43.11
CA ASN A 61 -23.07 18.72 -42.34
C ASN A 61 -23.53 17.56 -41.46
N SER A 62 -23.55 16.32 -41.97
CA SER A 62 -23.90 15.15 -41.13
C SER A 62 -22.85 14.89 -40.04
N THR A 63 -21.58 15.15 -40.35
CA THR A 63 -20.49 15.05 -39.37
C THR A 63 -20.66 16.07 -38.24
N LEU A 64 -20.95 17.34 -38.57
CA LEU A 64 -21.20 18.39 -37.59
C LEU A 64 -22.41 18.09 -36.69
N GLN A 65 -23.51 17.58 -37.26
CA GLN A 65 -24.69 17.19 -36.48
C GLN A 65 -24.37 16.09 -35.46
N SER A 66 -23.64 15.06 -35.86
CA SER A 66 -23.25 13.97 -34.94
C SER A 66 -22.33 14.45 -33.81
N LEU A 67 -21.44 15.42 -34.08
CA LEU A 67 -20.56 16.02 -33.08
C LEU A 67 -21.35 16.87 -32.07
N ILE A 68 -22.33 17.65 -32.53
CA ILE A 68 -23.22 18.44 -31.65
C ILE A 68 -24.03 17.51 -30.74
N GLU A 69 -24.58 16.44 -31.28
CA GLU A 69 -25.38 15.48 -30.52
C GLU A 69 -24.53 14.73 -29.48
N ASN A 70 -23.32 14.32 -29.85
CA ASN A 70 -22.37 13.69 -28.92
C ASN A 70 -21.88 14.67 -27.85
N GLY A 71 -21.64 15.93 -28.21
CA GLY A 71 -21.32 16.99 -27.26
C GLY A 71 -22.43 17.19 -26.22
N SER A 72 -23.67 17.21 -26.68
CA SER A 72 -24.86 17.34 -25.81
C SER A 72 -25.00 16.16 -24.86
N LYS A 73 -24.84 14.92 -25.35
CA LYS A 73 -24.85 13.69 -24.54
C LYS A 73 -23.72 13.68 -23.50
N MET A 74 -22.53 14.14 -23.89
CA MET A 74 -21.37 14.22 -22.98
C MET A 74 -21.64 15.23 -21.86
N GLN A 75 -22.20 16.39 -22.19
CA GLN A 75 -22.51 17.43 -21.23
C GLN A 75 -23.58 17.00 -20.23
N GLN A 76 -24.62 16.29 -20.68
CA GLN A 76 -25.63 15.71 -19.79
C GLN A 76 -25.01 14.71 -18.81
N LYS A 77 -24.14 13.82 -19.29
CA LYS A 77 -23.47 12.83 -18.44
C LYS A 77 -22.53 13.48 -17.42
N LEU A 78 -21.85 14.55 -17.82
CA LEU A 78 -21.01 15.35 -16.92
C LEU A 78 -21.85 15.94 -15.78
N GLU A 79 -23.00 16.50 -16.09
CA GLU A 79 -23.91 17.10 -15.10
C GLU A 79 -24.45 16.05 -14.12
N GLU A 80 -24.83 14.86 -14.60
CA GLU A 80 -25.22 13.74 -13.72
C GLU A 80 -24.07 13.31 -12.80
N THR A 81 -22.85 13.19 -13.32
CA THR A 81 -21.69 12.82 -12.48
C THR A 81 -21.37 13.89 -11.43
N SER A 82 -21.51 15.16 -11.78
CA SER A 82 -21.35 16.29 -10.86
C SER A 82 -22.40 16.26 -9.75
N GLY A 83 -23.67 16.02 -10.09
CA GLY A 83 -24.76 15.86 -9.13
C GLY A 83 -24.51 14.71 -8.15
N ASN A 84 -24.04 13.56 -8.64
CA ASN A 84 -23.70 12.41 -7.80
C ASN A 84 -22.53 12.70 -6.85
N LEU A 85 -21.48 13.38 -7.34
CA LEU A 85 -20.35 13.81 -6.51
C LEU A 85 -20.82 14.74 -5.39
N ARG A 86 -21.66 15.71 -5.70
CA ARG A 86 -22.24 16.63 -4.71
C ARG A 86 -23.05 15.90 -3.64
N GLY A 87 -23.82 14.88 -4.05
CA GLY A 87 -24.56 14.02 -3.11
C GLY A 87 -23.64 13.19 -2.21
N MET A 88 -22.53 12.70 -2.75
CA MET A 88 -21.52 11.97 -1.97
C MET A 88 -20.78 12.89 -0.99
N GLU A 89 -20.45 14.12 -1.39
CA GLU A 89 -19.86 15.14 -0.52
C GLU A 89 -20.77 15.46 0.67
N GLN A 90 -22.08 15.65 0.42
CA GLN A 90 -23.06 15.89 1.49
C GLN A 90 -23.10 14.73 2.50
N LYS A 91 -23.12 13.48 2.01
CA LYS A 91 -23.07 12.30 2.88
C LYS A 91 -21.77 12.21 3.69
N LEU A 92 -20.65 12.61 3.10
CA LEU A 92 -19.35 12.60 3.78
C LEU A 92 -19.31 13.67 4.89
N VAL A 93 -19.87 14.85 4.64
CA VAL A 93 -20.02 15.92 5.64
C VAL A 93 -20.94 15.47 6.78
N GLU A 94 -22.09 14.87 6.47
CA GLU A 94 -23.02 14.34 7.47
C GLU A 94 -22.35 13.26 8.34
N ASN A 95 -21.68 12.29 7.71
CA ASN A 95 -20.94 11.25 8.44
C ASN A 95 -19.84 11.84 9.33
N SER A 96 -19.14 12.88 8.86
CA SER A 96 -18.13 13.58 9.65
C SER A 96 -18.73 14.26 10.89
N SER A 97 -19.91 14.87 10.75
CA SER A 97 -20.62 15.46 11.89
C SER A 97 -21.07 14.41 12.91
N ASN A 98 -21.53 13.24 12.43
CA ASN A 98 -21.92 12.12 13.29
C ASN A 98 -20.72 11.55 14.07
N LEU A 99 -19.59 11.34 13.40
CA LEU A 99 -18.34 10.92 14.03
C LEU A 99 -17.89 11.91 15.11
N ARG A 100 -17.97 13.21 14.83
CA ARG A 100 -17.64 14.25 15.82
C ARG A 100 -18.54 14.18 17.06
N GLY A 101 -19.83 13.92 16.88
CA GLY A 101 -20.76 13.71 18.00
C GLY A 101 -20.39 12.47 18.83
N MET A 102 -20.01 11.37 18.17
CA MET A 102 -19.56 10.15 18.85
C MET A 102 -18.26 10.39 19.63
N GLU A 103 -17.30 11.11 19.07
CA GLU A 103 -16.06 11.50 19.76
C GLU A 103 -16.33 12.35 21.01
N GLN A 104 -17.26 13.30 20.94
CA GLN A 104 -17.65 14.10 22.11
C GLN A 104 -18.28 13.25 23.20
N ASN A 105 -19.13 12.27 22.82
CA ASN A 105 -19.71 11.34 23.76
C ASN A 105 -18.65 10.45 24.43
N LEU A 106 -17.68 9.93 23.66
CA LEU A 106 -16.57 9.15 24.19
C LEU A 106 -15.72 9.96 25.16
N ARG A 107 -15.37 11.21 24.80
CA ARG A 107 -14.66 12.13 25.72
C ARG A 107 -15.43 12.37 27.01
N GLY A 108 -16.75 12.53 26.94
CA GLY A 108 -17.61 12.67 28.12
C GLY A 108 -17.63 11.41 29.00
N MET A 109 -17.59 10.22 28.40
CA MET A 109 -17.46 8.96 29.15
C MET A 109 -16.08 8.81 29.79
N GLU A 110 -15.01 9.15 29.08
CA GLU A 110 -13.64 9.14 29.60
C GLU A 110 -13.49 10.05 30.81
N GLN A 111 -14.03 11.27 30.74
CA GLN A 111 -14.02 12.21 31.89
C GLN A 111 -14.74 11.63 33.10
N LYS A 112 -15.93 11.05 32.91
CA LYS A 112 -16.69 10.41 34.00
C LYS A 112 -15.96 9.22 34.61
N LEU A 113 -15.23 8.44 33.80
CA LEU A 113 -14.41 7.34 34.29
C LEU A 113 -13.23 7.83 35.11
N ILE A 114 -12.56 8.90 34.68
CA ILE A 114 -11.47 9.53 35.43
C ILE A 114 -11.99 10.05 36.77
N GLU A 115 -13.11 10.79 36.76
CA GLU A 115 -13.71 11.36 37.97
C GLU A 115 -14.15 10.27 38.97
N ASN A 116 -14.73 9.17 38.49
CA ASN A 116 -15.07 8.01 39.33
C ASN A 116 -13.82 7.31 39.90
N MET A 117 -12.73 7.23 39.13
CA MET A 117 -11.47 6.67 39.63
C MET A 117 -10.81 7.57 40.67
N ASP A 118 -10.83 8.89 40.46
CA ASP A 118 -10.32 9.87 41.42
C ASP A 118 -11.11 9.84 42.72
N GLN A 119 -12.45 9.75 42.66
CA GLN A 119 -13.30 9.55 43.84
C GLN A 119 -12.92 8.29 44.62
N LYS A 120 -12.75 7.15 43.95
CA LYS A 120 -12.34 5.89 44.61
C LYS A 120 -10.93 5.98 45.22
N LEU A 121 -10.01 6.69 44.57
CA LEU A 121 -8.67 6.94 45.12
C LEU A 121 -8.72 7.83 46.36
N LEU A 122 -9.56 8.87 46.34
CA LEU A 122 -9.82 9.74 47.49
C LEU A 122 -10.44 8.97 48.66
N GLU A 123 -11.47 8.16 48.42
CA GLU A 123 -12.09 7.29 49.44
C GLU A 123 -11.08 6.32 50.04
N LYS A 124 -10.27 5.65 49.20
CA LYS A 124 -9.22 4.74 49.66
C LYS A 124 -8.17 5.48 50.50
N LYS A 125 -7.75 6.69 50.10
CA LYS A 125 -6.77 7.49 50.84
C LYS A 125 -7.31 7.98 52.19
N ILE A 126 -8.58 8.36 52.26
CA ILE A 126 -9.28 8.72 53.50
C ILE A 126 -9.38 7.50 54.43
N ALA A 127 -9.67 6.31 53.90
CA ALA A 127 -9.69 5.07 54.67
C ALA A 127 -8.30 4.71 55.22
N THR A 128 -7.22 4.91 54.46
CA THR A 128 -5.84 4.70 54.94
C THR A 128 -5.45 5.71 56.03
N LEU A 129 -5.90 6.96 55.92
CA LEU A 129 -5.63 8.00 56.92
C LEU A 129 -6.41 7.77 58.24
N SER A 130 -7.56 7.10 58.21
CA SER A 130 -8.31 6.74 59.42
C SER A 130 -7.75 5.53 60.19
N LEU A 131 -6.84 4.75 59.61
CA LEU A 131 -6.34 3.49 60.19
C LEU A 131 -4.85 3.49 60.55
N GLY A 132 -4.12 4.59 60.36
CA GLY A 132 -2.66 4.61 60.50
C GLY A 132 -2.08 5.87 61.14
N SER A 133 -2.35 6.09 62.43
CA SER A 133 -1.51 6.93 63.28
C SER A 133 -0.45 6.04 63.95
N GLY A 134 0.73 5.92 63.31
CA GLY A 134 1.89 5.30 63.93
C GLY A 134 2.90 4.82 62.89
N GLU A 135 4.15 5.25 63.10
CA GLU A 135 5.39 4.70 62.52
C GLU A 135 5.92 5.34 61.21
N GLN A 136 6.65 6.44 61.45
CA GLN A 136 8.03 6.71 61.01
C GLN A 136 8.44 6.36 59.56
N GLN A 137 8.80 7.42 58.85
CA GLN A 137 9.62 7.43 57.64
C GLN A 137 10.86 6.52 57.74
N GLN A 138 10.91 5.50 56.89
CA GLN A 138 12.14 5.06 56.27
C GLN A 138 12.10 5.49 54.80
N VAL A 139 12.95 6.45 54.48
CA VAL A 139 13.22 6.89 53.11
C VAL A 139 14.02 5.78 52.44
N VAL A 140 13.33 4.88 51.73
CA VAL A 140 13.99 3.93 50.85
C VAL A 140 14.27 4.66 49.54
N ASN A 141 15.52 5.08 49.36
CA ASN A 141 16.05 5.49 48.06
C ASN A 141 16.02 4.28 47.11
N THR A 142 14.89 4.01 46.46
CA THR A 142 14.87 3.16 45.28
C THR A 142 15.38 3.99 44.11
N ALA A 143 16.68 3.84 43.86
CA ALA A 143 17.33 4.29 42.65
C ALA A 143 16.47 3.98 41.41
N LEU A 144 16.33 4.97 40.53
CA LEU A 144 15.92 4.80 39.15
C LEU A 144 16.70 3.62 38.55
N LYS A 145 16.08 2.44 38.49
CA LYS A 145 16.60 1.36 37.67
C LYS A 145 16.30 1.74 36.22
N SER A 146 17.32 2.27 35.55
CA SER A 146 17.28 2.33 34.10
C SER A 146 17.08 0.89 33.59
N PRO A 147 16.22 0.67 32.58
CA PRO A 147 16.21 -0.59 31.86
C PRO A 147 17.44 -0.59 30.94
N GLY A 148 18.60 -0.87 31.52
CA GLY A 148 19.88 -0.86 30.83
C GLY A 148 20.78 -1.94 31.40
N SER A 149 20.66 -3.18 30.91
CA SER A 149 21.76 -4.15 30.97
C SER A 149 21.60 -5.34 30.04
N ASP A 150 20.38 -5.70 29.61
CA ASP A 150 20.20 -6.91 28.79
C ASP A 150 20.11 -6.67 27.27
N ILE A 151 19.95 -5.41 26.83
CA ILE A 151 19.86 -5.08 25.39
C ILE A 151 21.24 -4.87 24.75
N ASP A 152 22.30 -4.70 25.54
CA ASP A 152 23.68 -4.52 25.05
C ASP A 152 24.29 -5.82 24.51
N ARG A 153 23.66 -6.97 24.75
CA ARG A 153 24.12 -8.28 24.26
C ARG A 153 23.73 -8.58 22.81
N LEU A 154 22.95 -7.72 22.16
CA LEU A 154 22.66 -7.81 20.72
C LEU A 154 23.60 -6.96 19.86
N SER A 155 24.75 -6.56 20.41
CA SER A 155 25.82 -5.97 19.61
C SER A 155 26.63 -7.07 18.90
N LYS A 156 26.12 -7.51 17.74
CA LYS A 156 26.94 -7.95 16.62
C LYS A 156 26.49 -7.27 15.32
N PRO A 157 27.44 -6.96 14.43
CA PRO A 157 27.34 -5.80 13.55
C PRO A 157 26.82 -6.24 12.19
N GLU A 158 25.53 -6.02 11.90
CA GLU A 158 25.02 -6.03 10.51
C GLU A 158 23.58 -5.51 10.34
N LEU A 159 22.98 -4.86 11.35
CA LEU A 159 21.66 -4.24 11.17
C LEU A 159 21.82 -2.81 10.63
N ASN A 160 22.14 -2.70 9.34
CA ASN A 160 22.47 -1.45 8.66
C ASN A 160 21.23 -0.58 8.33
N ASN A 161 20.25 -0.51 9.23
CA ASN A 161 19.12 0.40 9.09
C ASN A 161 18.69 0.95 10.46
N TYR A 162 19.18 2.16 10.78
CA TYR A 162 18.83 2.89 12.00
C TYR A 162 17.31 3.09 12.19
N MET A 163 16.51 2.92 11.13
CA MET A 163 15.04 2.99 11.15
C MET A 163 14.38 1.75 11.80
N GLU A 164 14.98 0.56 11.73
CA GLU A 164 14.43 -0.63 12.40
C GLU A 164 14.69 -0.59 13.91
N ILE A 165 15.81 0.02 14.31
CA ILE A 165 16.24 0.13 15.70
C ILE A 165 15.33 1.10 16.47
N SER A 166 14.92 2.22 15.85
CA SER A 166 13.99 3.17 16.49
C SER A 166 12.60 2.56 16.71
N LYS A 167 12.12 1.75 15.77
CA LYS A 167 10.85 1.01 15.88
C LYS A 167 10.89 -0.03 17.01
N ILE A 168 11.92 -0.88 17.06
CA ILE A 168 12.06 -1.88 18.13
C ILE A 168 12.12 -1.18 19.51
N ARG A 169 12.77 -0.01 19.59
CA ARG A 169 12.82 0.78 20.82
C ARG A 169 11.46 1.37 21.20
N MET A 170 10.67 1.83 20.24
CA MET A 170 9.30 2.29 20.48
C MET A 170 8.39 1.16 20.97
N GLU A 171 8.45 -0.01 20.32
CA GLU A 171 7.65 -1.18 20.69
C GLU A 171 8.03 -1.73 22.07
N THR A 172 9.33 -1.83 22.36
CA THR A 172 9.84 -2.29 23.67
C THR A 172 9.51 -1.31 24.80
N THR A 173 9.58 0.00 24.56
CA THR A 173 9.17 1.02 25.54
C THR A 173 7.67 0.94 25.83
N THR A 174 6.86 0.68 24.79
CA THR A 174 5.40 0.50 24.94
C THR A 174 5.06 -0.77 25.73
N ALA A 175 5.79 -1.87 25.48
CA ALA A 175 5.64 -3.12 26.22
C ALA A 175 6.05 -2.96 27.70
N ALA A 176 7.19 -2.31 27.96
CA ALA A 176 7.67 -2.01 29.31
C ALA A 176 6.67 -1.12 30.08
N ALA A 177 6.09 -0.13 29.41
CA ALA A 177 5.11 0.75 30.02
C ALA A 177 3.80 0.05 30.39
N ARG A 178 3.37 -0.96 29.59
CA ARG A 178 2.22 -1.82 29.93
C ARG A 178 2.50 -2.70 31.15
N ALA A 179 3.71 -3.23 31.27
CA ALA A 179 4.11 -4.09 32.38
C ALA A 179 4.28 -3.31 33.70
N ASN A 180 4.75 -2.06 33.63
CA ASN A 180 5.10 -1.25 34.80
C ASN A 180 4.06 -0.18 35.17
N GLY A 181 2.96 -0.06 34.43
CA GLY A 181 1.89 0.90 34.72
C GLY A 181 2.30 2.38 34.59
N TRP A 182 3.25 2.69 33.71
CA TRP A 182 3.79 4.06 33.56
C TRP A 182 2.72 5.06 33.11
N SER A 183 2.76 6.25 33.71
CA SER A 183 1.99 7.41 33.28
C SER A 183 2.42 7.91 31.89
N LEU A 184 1.60 8.72 31.23
CA LEU A 184 1.90 9.25 29.89
C LEU A 184 3.19 10.10 29.88
N ALA A 185 3.44 10.87 30.93
CA ALA A 185 4.67 11.64 31.09
C ALA A 185 5.89 10.73 31.24
N GLU A 186 5.81 9.68 32.06
CA GLU A 186 6.91 8.72 32.23
C GLU A 186 7.20 7.93 30.94
N LYS A 187 6.15 7.64 30.15
CA LYS A 187 6.31 7.03 28.81
C LYS A 187 7.03 7.96 27.85
N ALA A 188 6.69 9.25 27.84
CA ALA A 188 7.35 10.25 27.00
C ALA A 188 8.83 10.38 27.37
N THR A 189 9.15 10.53 28.67
CA THR A 189 10.54 10.60 29.15
C THR A 189 11.32 9.32 28.85
N ALA A 190 10.73 8.14 29.07
CA ALA A 190 11.39 6.87 28.76
C ALA A 190 11.64 6.70 27.26
N LEU A 191 10.69 7.13 26.41
CA LEU A 191 10.84 7.10 24.97
C LEU A 191 11.95 8.06 24.52
N MET A 192 12.00 9.29 25.04
CA MET A 192 13.09 10.24 24.77
C MET A 192 14.46 9.67 25.13
N LEU A 193 14.59 9.00 26.28
CA LEU A 193 15.83 8.36 26.72
C LEU A 193 16.19 7.12 25.88
N ALA A 194 15.19 6.47 25.28
CA ALA A 194 15.39 5.30 24.43
C ALA A 194 15.82 5.68 23.00
N LEU A 195 15.45 6.87 22.51
CA LEU A 195 15.86 7.39 21.19
C LEU A 195 17.38 7.63 21.15
N ARG A 196 18.02 7.18 20.06
CA ARG A 196 19.45 7.36 19.79
C ARG A 196 19.67 7.57 18.30
N GLY A 197 20.76 8.25 17.93
CA GLY A 197 21.14 8.50 16.54
C GLY A 197 20.19 9.47 15.83
N ASP A 198 19.90 9.24 14.55
CA ASP A 198 19.06 10.12 13.71
C ASP A 198 17.64 10.35 14.27
N ALA A 199 17.17 9.43 15.12
CA ALA A 199 15.87 9.56 15.79
C ALA A 199 15.86 10.65 16.87
N THR A 200 17.04 11.06 17.38
CA THR A 200 17.20 12.20 18.30
C THR A 200 16.97 13.53 17.58
N ASP A 201 17.14 13.61 16.25
CA ASP A 201 16.85 14.84 15.48
C ASP A 201 15.39 15.24 15.56
N ILE A 202 14.47 14.28 15.76
CA ILE A 202 13.04 14.58 15.96
C ILE A 202 12.85 15.41 17.24
N LEU A 203 13.62 15.13 18.29
CA LEU A 203 13.58 15.90 19.53
C LEU A 203 14.07 17.33 19.33
N GLN A 204 14.91 17.60 18.34
CA GLN A 204 15.34 18.96 18.00
C GLN A 204 14.29 19.73 17.20
N THR A 205 13.39 19.03 16.51
CA THR A 205 12.31 19.65 15.72
C THR A 205 11.04 19.94 16.53
N LEU A 206 10.92 19.38 17.74
CA LEU A 206 9.74 19.50 18.61
C LEU A 206 9.97 20.52 19.72
N SER A 207 8.92 21.24 20.11
CA SER A 207 8.96 22.10 21.31
C SER A 207 8.95 21.27 22.60
N LEU A 208 9.44 21.83 23.72
CA LEU A 208 9.51 21.12 25.01
C LEU A 208 8.12 20.67 25.51
N GLU A 209 7.06 21.41 25.18
CA GLU A 209 5.68 21.06 25.54
C GLU A 209 5.15 19.87 24.72
N GLU A 210 5.60 19.70 23.47
CA GLU A 210 5.25 18.56 22.61
C GLU A 210 6.10 17.32 22.91
N GLN A 211 7.28 17.49 23.51
CA GLN A 211 8.15 16.39 23.94
C GLN A 211 7.63 15.67 25.18
N ASP A 212 6.89 16.38 26.04
CA ASP A 212 6.24 15.81 27.22
C ASP A 212 4.92 15.08 26.89
N ASP A 213 4.35 15.30 25.70
CA ASP A 213 3.20 14.55 25.20
C ASP A 213 3.63 13.31 24.39
N TYR A 214 3.45 12.14 25.00
CA TYR A 214 3.73 10.85 24.39
C TYR A 214 3.03 10.67 23.04
N HIS A 215 1.81 11.17 22.85
CA HIS A 215 1.07 10.99 21.60
C HIS A 215 1.64 11.82 20.46
N GLN A 216 2.08 13.06 20.72
CA GLN A 216 2.74 13.87 19.71
C GLN A 216 4.10 13.30 19.35
N LEU A 217 4.88 12.88 20.35
CA LEU A 217 6.18 12.26 20.11
C LEU A 217 6.07 11.00 19.24
N VAL A 218 5.12 10.12 19.54
CA VAL A 218 4.82 8.93 18.73
C VAL A 218 4.36 9.30 17.33
N LYS A 219 3.45 10.26 17.18
CA LYS A 219 2.95 10.70 15.88
C LYS A 219 4.07 11.24 14.99
N HIS A 220 4.98 12.04 15.54
CA HIS A 220 6.13 12.56 14.78
C HIS A 220 7.12 11.47 14.40
N LEU A 221 7.35 10.50 15.29
CA LEU A 221 8.11 9.29 14.98
C LEU A 221 7.44 8.47 13.86
N GLU A 222 6.12 8.31 13.89
CA GLU A 222 5.36 7.61 12.85
C GLU A 222 5.30 8.40 11.54
N MET A 223 5.30 9.73 11.56
CA MET A 223 5.33 10.52 10.33
C MET A 223 6.69 10.43 9.62
N ARG A 224 7.79 10.43 10.39
CA ARG A 224 9.15 10.39 9.83
C ARG A 224 9.65 8.97 9.57
N TYR A 225 9.23 7.99 10.38
CA TYR A 225 9.71 6.61 10.35
C TYR A 225 8.59 5.56 10.24
N GLY A 226 7.35 5.97 10.02
CA GLY A 226 6.22 5.05 9.91
C GLY A 226 6.29 4.17 8.66
N GLN A 227 5.59 3.04 8.74
CA GLN A 227 5.74 1.93 7.79
C GLN A 227 5.22 2.22 6.39
N SER A 228 4.37 3.23 6.19
CA SER A 228 3.80 3.51 4.87
C SER A 228 4.86 3.84 3.81
N HIS A 229 5.98 4.46 4.19
CA HIS A 229 7.09 4.71 3.26
C HIS A 229 8.08 3.53 3.21
N LEU A 230 8.09 2.69 4.24
CA LEU A 230 9.00 1.56 4.38
C LEU A 230 8.52 0.32 3.62
N GLU A 231 7.22 0.10 3.46
CA GLU A 231 6.66 -1.02 2.68
C GLU A 231 7.24 -1.05 1.26
N HIS A 232 7.31 0.11 0.58
CA HIS A 232 7.93 0.23 -0.73
C HIS A 232 9.43 -0.08 -0.74
N VAL A 233 10.15 0.29 0.32
CA VAL A 233 11.58 -0.03 0.48
C VAL A 233 11.76 -1.53 0.69
N TYR A 234 10.95 -2.16 1.53
CA TYR A 234 11.00 -3.60 1.78
C TYR A 234 10.56 -4.42 0.56
N HIS A 235 9.60 -3.94 -0.24
CA HIS A 235 9.29 -4.54 -1.55
C HIS A 235 10.51 -4.51 -2.47
N SER A 236 11.22 -3.38 -2.53
CA SER A 236 12.42 -3.26 -3.35
C SER A 236 13.57 -4.14 -2.84
N GLN A 237 13.76 -4.21 -1.51
CA GLN A 237 14.77 -5.08 -0.89
C GLN A 237 14.47 -6.55 -1.14
N LEU A 238 13.21 -6.99 -0.97
CA LEU A 238 12.77 -8.35 -1.24
C LEU A 238 12.98 -8.75 -2.71
N LYS A 239 12.64 -7.86 -3.66
CA LYS A 239 12.80 -8.12 -5.10
C LYS A 239 14.26 -8.24 -5.52
N ASN A 240 15.16 -7.50 -4.87
CA ASN A 240 16.59 -7.52 -5.15
C ASN A 240 17.36 -8.50 -4.24
N ARG A 241 16.65 -9.36 -3.50
CA ARG A 241 17.27 -10.25 -2.53
C ARG A 241 17.74 -11.54 -3.20
N TYR A 242 19.06 -11.71 -3.24
CA TYR A 242 19.72 -12.94 -3.69
C TYR A 242 20.61 -13.51 -2.59
N GLN A 243 20.72 -14.84 -2.52
CA GLN A 243 21.57 -15.52 -1.55
C GLN A 243 23.04 -15.18 -1.81
N LYS A 244 23.73 -14.65 -0.80
CA LYS A 244 25.16 -14.29 -0.92
C LYS A 244 26.05 -15.52 -0.89
N SER A 245 27.28 -15.38 -1.38
CA SER A 245 28.24 -16.49 -1.44
C SER A 245 28.72 -16.99 -0.08
N ASN A 246 28.65 -16.14 0.95
CA ASN A 246 29.05 -16.38 2.32
C ASN A 246 27.87 -16.57 3.29
N GLU A 247 26.65 -16.64 2.79
CA GLU A 247 25.43 -16.71 3.59
C GLU A 247 24.87 -18.13 3.63
N SER A 248 24.51 -18.58 4.83
CA SER A 248 23.85 -19.88 4.99
C SER A 248 22.42 -19.85 4.45
N LEU A 249 21.91 -21.01 4.04
CA LEU A 249 20.54 -21.10 3.55
C LEU A 249 19.49 -20.77 4.62
N GLN A 250 19.84 -21.01 5.90
CA GLN A 250 19.03 -20.66 7.06
C GLN A 250 18.93 -19.15 7.26
N GLU A 251 20.05 -18.44 7.19
CA GLU A 251 20.08 -16.97 7.29
C GLU A 251 19.31 -16.33 6.12
N PHE A 252 19.45 -16.88 4.92
CA PHE A 252 18.71 -16.43 3.75
C PHE A 252 17.19 -16.61 3.91
N GLU A 253 16.75 -17.80 4.35
CA GLU A 253 15.32 -18.09 4.59
C GLU A 253 14.74 -17.17 5.66
N ALA A 254 15.43 -17.02 6.78
CA ALA A 254 14.98 -16.16 7.89
C ALA A 254 14.84 -14.69 7.46
N ASP A 255 15.77 -14.20 6.63
CA ASP A 255 15.72 -12.83 6.12
C ASP A 255 14.59 -12.63 5.10
N ILE A 256 14.30 -13.63 4.25
CA ILE A 256 13.14 -13.61 3.33
C ILE A 256 11.82 -13.55 4.12
N VAL A 257 11.66 -14.38 5.17
CA VAL A 257 10.47 -14.34 6.04
C VAL A 257 10.29 -12.96 6.65
N ARG A 258 11.38 -12.40 7.18
CA ARG A 258 11.38 -11.07 7.79
C ARG A 258 10.97 -9.99 6.78
N LEU A 259 11.59 -9.99 5.60
CA LEU A 259 11.32 -9.00 4.54
C LEU A 259 9.89 -9.09 4.02
N VAL A 260 9.32 -10.29 3.86
CA VAL A 260 7.94 -10.46 3.41
C VAL A 260 6.95 -9.90 4.43
N ARG A 261 7.16 -10.18 5.72
CA ARG A 261 6.29 -9.65 6.80
C ARG A 261 6.35 -8.13 6.91
N LEU A 262 7.51 -7.54 6.65
CA LEU A 262 7.72 -6.09 6.67
C LEU A 262 7.18 -5.42 5.39
N ALA A 263 7.27 -6.08 4.24
CA ALA A 263 6.81 -5.56 2.96
C ALA A 263 5.28 -5.68 2.81
N TYR A 264 4.67 -6.72 3.35
CA TYR A 264 3.25 -7.03 3.15
C TYR A 264 2.46 -7.07 4.47
N SER A 265 2.66 -6.06 5.33
CA SER A 265 2.11 -6.02 6.70
C SER A 265 0.56 -6.08 6.77
N SER A 266 -0.12 -5.64 5.70
CA SER A 266 -1.58 -5.61 5.56
C SER A 266 -2.16 -6.82 4.80
N THR A 267 -1.33 -7.75 4.33
CA THR A 267 -1.73 -8.86 3.46
C THR A 267 -2.02 -10.13 4.26
N PRO A 268 -2.98 -10.98 3.85
CA PRO A 268 -3.24 -12.27 4.50
C PRO A 268 -2.04 -13.24 4.48
N GLU A 269 -1.84 -14.02 5.56
CA GLU A 269 -0.69 -14.93 5.75
C GLU A 269 -0.52 -15.95 4.61
N ASN A 270 -1.62 -16.47 4.06
CA ASN A 270 -1.59 -17.43 2.95
C ASN A 270 -1.04 -16.84 1.63
N VAL A 271 -1.13 -15.52 1.44
CA VAL A 271 -0.54 -14.83 0.30
C VAL A 271 0.93 -14.51 0.59
N MET A 272 1.24 -14.11 1.83
CA MET A 272 2.61 -13.89 2.29
C MET A 272 3.46 -15.16 2.17
N GLU A 273 2.95 -16.32 2.56
CA GLU A 273 3.67 -17.61 2.43
C GLU A 273 4.03 -17.91 0.97
N ARG A 274 3.11 -17.69 0.03
CA ARG A 274 3.36 -17.91 -1.41
C ARG A 274 4.39 -16.92 -1.97
N LEU A 275 4.33 -15.67 -1.54
CA LEU A 275 5.31 -14.65 -1.92
C LEU A 275 6.69 -14.97 -1.35
N ALA A 276 6.76 -15.48 -0.12
CA ALA A 276 8.01 -15.90 0.51
C ALA A 276 8.64 -17.09 -0.21
N VAL A 277 7.84 -18.11 -0.58
CA VAL A 277 8.32 -19.23 -1.40
C VAL A 277 8.87 -18.74 -2.73
N GLN A 278 8.15 -17.86 -3.43
CA GLN A 278 8.59 -17.33 -4.72
C GLN A 278 9.90 -16.54 -4.59
N ALA A 279 9.98 -15.62 -3.62
CA ALA A 279 11.18 -14.83 -3.38
C ALA A 279 12.38 -15.70 -2.97
N PHE A 280 12.15 -16.75 -2.18
CA PHE A 280 13.17 -17.72 -1.83
C PHE A 280 13.71 -18.45 -3.07
N LEU A 281 12.82 -18.98 -3.92
CA LEU A 281 13.21 -19.70 -5.15
C LEU A 281 13.96 -18.80 -6.14
N ASP A 282 13.49 -17.57 -6.33
CA ASP A 282 14.10 -16.62 -7.27
C ASP A 282 15.49 -16.17 -6.79
N GLY A 283 15.69 -16.06 -5.47
CA GLY A 283 16.94 -15.62 -4.87
C GLY A 283 17.96 -16.73 -4.57
N LEU A 284 17.63 -18.02 -4.77
CA LEU A 284 18.56 -19.13 -4.57
C LEU A 284 19.77 -19.06 -5.50
N ARG A 285 20.97 -19.21 -4.93
CA ARG A 285 22.23 -19.23 -5.70
C ARG A 285 22.38 -20.51 -6.51
N ASP A 286 21.98 -21.64 -5.93
CA ASP A 286 22.18 -22.95 -6.57
C ASP A 286 21.08 -23.21 -7.62
N THR A 287 21.50 -23.30 -8.87
CA THR A 287 20.59 -23.44 -10.01
C THR A 287 19.95 -24.82 -10.06
N GLU A 288 20.64 -25.87 -9.61
CA GLU A 288 20.13 -27.24 -9.58
C GLU A 288 19.06 -27.40 -8.48
N THR A 289 19.36 -26.96 -7.25
CA THR A 289 18.38 -26.90 -6.17
C THR A 289 17.16 -26.04 -6.54
N ARG A 290 17.36 -24.88 -7.20
CA ARG A 290 16.26 -24.03 -7.67
C ARG A 290 15.37 -24.74 -8.70
N GLN A 291 15.95 -25.43 -9.68
CA GLN A 291 15.18 -26.17 -10.69
C GLN A 291 14.39 -27.33 -10.06
N ALA A 292 15.01 -28.10 -9.17
CA ALA A 292 14.35 -29.19 -8.47
C ALA A 292 13.20 -28.71 -7.57
N LEU A 293 13.37 -27.57 -6.89
CA LEU A 293 12.31 -26.98 -6.07
C LEU A 293 11.17 -26.38 -6.92
N ASN A 294 11.47 -25.79 -8.09
CA ASN A 294 10.46 -25.34 -9.04
C ASN A 294 9.58 -26.49 -9.56
N LEU A 295 10.16 -27.68 -9.72
CA LEU A 295 9.41 -28.90 -10.08
C LEU A 295 8.58 -29.44 -8.91
N ALA A 296 9.09 -29.32 -7.68
CA ALA A 296 8.41 -29.78 -6.47
C ALA A 296 7.20 -28.91 -6.07
N ARG A 297 7.13 -27.65 -6.54
CA ARG A 297 6.05 -26.69 -6.26
C ARG A 297 5.64 -26.63 -4.78
N PRO A 298 6.57 -26.32 -3.87
CA PRO A 298 6.25 -26.21 -2.44
C PRO A 298 5.21 -25.11 -2.20
N SER A 299 4.22 -25.39 -1.36
CA SER A 299 3.18 -24.43 -1.00
C SER A 299 3.55 -23.58 0.21
N LYS A 300 4.49 -24.07 1.03
CA LYS A 300 5.01 -23.38 2.22
C LYS A 300 6.51 -23.24 2.16
N LEU A 301 7.03 -22.17 2.76
CA LEU A 301 8.46 -21.89 2.80
C LEU A 301 9.24 -22.96 3.56
N VAL A 302 8.67 -23.48 4.66
CA VAL A 302 9.26 -24.57 5.44
C VAL A 302 9.45 -25.84 4.59
N ASP A 303 8.51 -26.13 3.69
CA ASP A 303 8.58 -27.28 2.79
C ASP A 303 9.65 -27.07 1.71
N ALA A 304 9.72 -25.85 1.17
CA ALA A 304 10.76 -25.46 0.20
C ALA A 304 12.16 -25.54 0.81
N PHE A 305 12.31 -25.06 2.04
CA PHE A 305 13.54 -25.11 2.82
C PHE A 305 13.92 -26.57 3.12
N GLY A 306 13.01 -27.40 3.63
CA GLY A 306 13.28 -28.81 3.89
C GLY A 306 13.70 -29.60 2.64
N ALA A 307 13.03 -29.38 1.52
CA ALA A 307 13.37 -30.02 0.25
C ALA A 307 14.76 -29.61 -0.28
N SER A 308 15.20 -28.37 -0.01
CA SER A 308 16.51 -27.88 -0.45
C SER A 308 17.69 -28.64 0.17
N PHE A 309 17.57 -29.12 1.41
CA PHE A 309 18.58 -29.97 2.06
C PHE A 309 18.59 -31.40 1.52
N GLY A 310 17.41 -31.93 1.19
CA GLY A 310 17.27 -33.26 0.60
C GLY A 310 17.90 -33.38 -0.79
N ILE A 311 17.89 -32.28 -1.55
CA ILE A 311 18.50 -32.20 -2.89
C ILE A 311 20.03 -32.07 -2.80
N ARG A 312 20.55 -31.26 -1.86
CA ARG A 312 21.99 -31.09 -1.63
C ARG A 312 22.72 -32.30 -1.04
N SER A 313 21.98 -33.27 -0.49
CA SER A 313 22.54 -34.46 0.16
C SER A 313 22.57 -35.70 -0.75
N ARG A 314 22.29 -35.54 -2.05
CA ARG A 314 22.40 -36.57 -3.08
C ARG A 314 23.54 -36.25 -4.03
#